data_AF-A0A936X1Y8-F1
#
_entry.id   AF-A0A936X1Y8-F1
#
_cell.length_a   1.000
_cell.length_b   1.000
_cell.length_c   1.000
_cell.angle_alpha   90.00
_cell.angle_beta   90.00
_cell.angle_gamma   90.00
#
_symmetry.space_group_name_H-M   'P 1'
#
loop_
_entity.id
_entity.type
_entity.pdbx_description
1 polymer ?
#
loop_
_entity_poly.entity_id
_entity_poly.type
_entity_poly.pdbx_seq_one_letter_code
_entity_poly.pdbx_strand_id
1 'polypeptide(L)' 'MIDNDSFFRIHKSLLMNVNYLNGFSSYEGFFAVLKDGTRLSISRRKFMDFRSWVKGYSFSLD' A
#
# COMPACT_ATOMS: atom_id res chain seq x y z
N MET A 1 2.61 18.89 8.93
CA MET A 1 3.52 17.73 8.95
C MET A 1 2.86 16.63 8.14
N ILE A 2 3.55 16.06 7.16
CA ILE A 2 3.10 14.80 6.53
C ILE A 2 3.38 13.72 7.56
N ASP A 3 2.35 12.98 7.96
CA ASP A 3 2.54 11.79 8.79
C ASP A 3 3.25 10.73 7.94
N ASN A 4 4.57 10.63 8.12
CA ASN A 4 5.42 9.77 7.30
C ASN A 4 5.02 8.29 7.39
N ASP A 5 4.39 7.90 8.50
CA ASP A 5 3.98 6.53 8.76
C ASP A 5 2.76 6.10 7.94
N SER A 6 2.03 7.05 7.34
CA SER A 6 0.89 6.78 6.45
C SER A 6 1.28 6.60 4.98
N PHE A 7 2.53 6.89 4.60
CA PHE A 7 2.98 6.81 3.21
C PHE A 7 3.98 5.66 3.00
N PHE A 8 3.74 4.85 1.98
CA PHE A 8 4.64 3.76 1.58
C PHE A 8 5.05 3.84 0.11
N ARG A 9 6.33 3.60 -0.16
CA ARG A 9 6.88 3.61 -1.52
C ARG A 9 6.64 2.26 -2.21
N ILE A 10 5.61 2.18 -3.04
CA ILE A 10 5.20 0.96 -3.75
C ILE A 10 5.96 0.73 -5.08
N HIS A 11 6.52 1.79 -5.67
CA HIS A 11 7.35 1.75 -6.87
C HIS A 11 8.49 2.79 -6.80
N LYS A 12 9.47 2.75 -7.73
CA LYS A 12 10.61 3.70 -7.72
C LYS A 12 10.18 5.17 -7.70
N SER A 13 9.08 5.47 -8.37
CA SER A 13 8.54 6.83 -8.57
C SER A 13 7.17 7.05 -7.91
N LEU A 14 6.71 6.15 -7.04
CA LEU A 14 5.33 6.21 -6.51
C LEU A 14 5.29 5.97 -4.99
N LEU A 15 4.71 6.94 -4.29
CA LEU A 15 4.33 6.87 -2.88
C LEU A 15 2.81 6.76 -2.80
N MET A 16 2.30 5.88 -1.95
CA MET A 16 0.87 5.65 -1.73
C MET A 16 0.52 5.91 -0.27
N ASN A 17 -0.64 6.51 -0.03
CA ASN A 17 -1.16 6.80 1.31
C ASN A 17 -2.17 5.71 1.72
N VAL A 18 -1.87 4.97 2.81
CA VAL A 18 -2.69 3.83 3.28
C VAL A 18 -4.09 4.22 3.72
N ASN A 19 -4.31 5.49 4.11
CA ASN A 19 -5.65 5.97 4.46
C ASN A 19 -6.66 5.86 3.31
N TYR A 20 -6.17 5.76 2.07
CA TYR A 20 -6.97 5.59 0.87
C TYR A 20 -6.94 4.16 0.33
N LEU A 21 -6.23 3.25 0.97
CA LEU A 21 -6.17 1.85 0.58
C LEU A 21 -7.53 1.17 0.84
N ASN A 22 -8.04 0.47 -0.16
CA ASN A 22 -9.22 -0.38 -0.06
C ASN A 22 -8.81 -1.87 0.01
N GLY A 23 -7.77 -2.26 -0.74
CA GLY A 23 -7.26 -3.63 -0.71
C GLY A 23 -6.02 -3.81 -1.58
N PHE A 24 -5.45 -5.01 -1.61
CA PHE A 24 -4.29 -5.34 -2.46
C PHE A 24 -4.29 -6.81 -2.85
N SER A 25 -3.66 -7.15 -3.97
CA SER A 25 -3.58 -8.54 -4.47
C SER A 25 -2.20 -8.88 -5.01
N SER A 26 -1.66 -10.03 -4.59
CA SER A 26 -0.51 -10.68 -5.25
C SER A 26 -0.92 -11.73 -6.28
N TYR A 27 -2.16 -12.21 -6.22
CA TYR A 27 -2.65 -13.27 -7.11
C TYR A 27 -2.88 -12.75 -8.53
N GLU A 28 -3.40 -11.52 -8.65
CA GLU A 28 -3.78 -10.91 -9.93
C GLU A 28 -2.72 -9.94 -10.50
N GLY A 29 -1.50 -9.92 -9.96
CA GLY A 29 -0.39 -9.14 -10.55
C GLY A 29 0.17 -8.00 -9.70
N PHE A 30 0.21 -8.15 -8.37
CA PHE A 30 0.87 -7.22 -7.43
C PHE A 30 0.40 -5.77 -7.55
N PHE A 31 -0.81 -5.47 -7.07
CA PHE A 31 -1.36 -4.12 -7.07
C PHE A 31 -2.08 -3.77 -5.77
N ALA A 32 -2.21 -2.47 -5.51
CA ALA A 32 -3.11 -1.89 -4.52
C ALA A 32 -4.35 -1.32 -5.23
N VAL A 33 -5.49 -1.39 -4.57
CA VAL A 33 -6.76 -0.78 -4.98
C VAL A 33 -7.08 0.30 -3.97
N LEU A 34 -7.31 1.52 -4.44
CA LEU A 34 -7.73 2.65 -3.61
C LEU A 34 -9.25 2.70 -3.45
N LYS A 35 -9.74 3.52 -2.52
CA LYS A 35 -11.17 3.72 -2.23
C LYS A 35 -11.99 4.22 -3.42
N ASP A 36 -11.37 4.93 -4.36
CA ASP A 36 -11.99 5.41 -5.60
C ASP A 36 -11.97 4.36 -6.74
N GLY A 37 -11.43 3.17 -6.48
CA GLY A 37 -11.27 2.11 -7.47
C GLY A 37 -9.96 2.17 -8.27
N THR A 38 -9.14 3.21 -8.09
CA THR A 38 -7.83 3.34 -8.76
C THR A 38 -6.93 2.17 -8.42
N ARG A 39 -6.31 1.55 -9.43
CA ARG A 39 -5.34 0.46 -9.26
C ARG A 39 -3.91 0.97 -9.43
N LEU A 40 -3.08 0.75 -8.42
CA LEU A 40 -1.66 1.12 -8.41
C LEU A 40 -0.79 -0.14 -8.43
N SER A 41 0.05 -0.28 -9.46
CA SER A 41 0.99 -1.39 -9.56
C SER A 41 2.07 -1.27 -8.47
N ILE A 42 2.30 -2.37 -7.75
CA ILE A 42 3.35 -2.50 -6.75
C ILE A 42 4.49 -3.28 -7.37
N SER A 43 5.72 -2.79 -7.23
CA SER A 43 6.87 -3.57 -7.66
C SER A 43 6.95 -4.89 -6.89
N ARG A 44 7.18 -6.01 -7.59
CA ARG A 44 7.27 -7.36 -6.99
C ARG A 44 8.17 -7.40 -5.75
N ARG A 45 9.33 -6.73 -5.83
CA ARG A 45 10.32 -6.63 -4.74
C ARG A 45 9.79 -5.90 -3.50
N LYS A 46 8.84 -4.97 -3.66
CA LYS A 46 8.26 -4.19 -2.56
C LYS A 46 6.99 -4.80 -1.99
N PHE A 47 6.40 -5.78 -2.66
CA PHE A 47 5.10 -6.30 -2.24
C PHE A 47 5.12 -6.96 -0.86
N MET A 48 6.18 -7.70 -0.52
CA MET A 48 6.28 -8.34 0.79
C MET A 48 6.42 -7.30 1.90
N ASP A 49 7.29 -6.31 1.72
CA ASP A 49 7.43 -5.16 2.64
C ASP A 49 6.09 -4.42 2.80
N PHE A 50 5.42 -4.15 1.67
CA PHE A 50 4.13 -3.49 1.62
C PHE A 50 3.07 -4.25 2.42
N ARG A 51 2.96 -5.57 2.20
CA ARG A 51 2.00 -6.43 2.91
C ARG A 51 2.23 -6.41 4.42
N SER A 52 3.48 -6.47 4.85
CA SER A 52 3.83 -6.42 6.29
C SER A 52 3.51 -5.05 6.89
N TRP A 53 3.80 -3.98 6.16
CA TRP A 53 3.49 -2.61 6.59
C TRP A 53 1.98 -2.38 6.73
N VAL A 54 1.17 -2.78 5.75
CA VAL A 54 -0.30 -2.66 5.82
C VAL A 54 -0.85 -3.43 7.02
N LYS A 55 -0.37 -4.65 7.27
CA LYS A 55 -0.77 -5.42 8.46
C LYS A 55 -0.47 -4.66 9.74
N GLY A 56 0.75 -4.15 9.89
CA GLY A 56 1.15 -3.37 11.07
C GLY A 56 0.28 -2.13 11.26
N TYR A 57 -0.04 -1.44 10.16
CA TYR A 57 -0.92 -0.26 10.19
C TYR A 57 -2.34 -0.60 10.64
N SER A 58 -2.92 -1.70 10.16
CA SER A 58 -4.26 -2.16 10.59
C SER A 58 -4.32 -2.46 12.08
N PHE A 59 -3.28 -3.08 12.67
CA PHE A 59 -3.25 -3.37 14.10
C PHE A 59 -3.04 -2.13 14.98
N SER A 60 -2.49 -1.03 14.44
CA SER A 60 -2.29 0.22 15.19
C SER A 60 -3.52 1.14 15.22
N LEU A 61 -4.57 0.81 14.48
CA LEU A 61 -5.83 1.57 14.44
C LEU A 61 -6.89 1.03 15.44
N ASP A 62 -6.59 -0.07 16.12
CA ASP A 62 -7.39 -0.66 17.22
C ASP A 62 -6.85 -0.19 18.59
#